data_AF-A0AAU9TND3-F1
#
_entry.id   AF-A0AAU9TND3-F1
#
_cell.length_a   1.000
_cell.length_b   1.000
_cell.length_c   1.000
_cell.angle_alpha   90.00
_cell.angle_beta   90.00
_cell.angle_gamma   90.00
#
_symmetry.space_group_name_H-M   'P 1'
#
loop_
_entity.id
_entity.type
_entity.pdbx_description
1 polymer ?
#
loop_
_entity_poly.entity_id
_entity_poly.type
_entity_poly.pdbx_seq_one_letter_code
_entity_poly.pdbx_strand_id
1 'polypeptide(L)' 'MGIIREVPVEWSIEELVTNIEVPSGYGGIIKARRLSRKSINDQNSLVWIPAQSVVLTFTGQKLPPPVYCYFTSLPVCGGV' A
#
# COMPACT_ATOMS: atom_id res chain seq x y z
N MET A 1 -7.03 1.70 -8.90
CA MET A 1 -6.46 1.18 -7.63
C MET A 1 -4.97 1.00 -7.85
N GLY A 2 -4.14 1.43 -6.90
CA GLY A 2 -2.68 1.31 -6.99
C GLY A 2 -2.13 0.45 -5.87
N ILE A 3 -1.10 -0.35 -6.16
CA ILE A 3 -0.39 -1.12 -5.14
C ILE A 3 0.94 -0.45 -4.90
N ILE A 4 1.20 -0.11 -3.63
CA ILE A 4 2.52 0.31 -3.17
C ILE A 4 3.22 -0.88 -2.52
N ARG A 5 4.54 -0.96 -2.72
CA ARG A 5 5.42 -1.99 -2.16
C ARG A 5 6.38 -1.33 -1.16
N GLU A 6 7.11 -2.15 -0.41
CA GLU A 6 8.14 -1.68 0.54
C GLU A 6 7.61 -0.93 1.76
N VAL A 7 6.36 -1.20 2.15
CA VAL A 7 5.78 -0.64 3.36
C VAL A 7 6.11 -1.52 4.57
N PRO A 8 6.73 -0.99 5.64
CA PRO A 8 6.96 -1.72 6.88
C PRO A 8 5.65 -2.28 7.47
N VAL A 9 5.67 -3.56 7.84
CA VAL A 9 4.49 -4.25 8.42
C VAL A 9 4.09 -3.73 9.80
N GLU A 10 4.98 -3.00 10.46
CA GLU A 10 4.74 -2.33 11.75
C GLU A 10 3.89 -1.07 11.61
N TRP A 11 3.82 -0.49 10.40
CA TRP A 11 3.04 0.72 10.18
C TRP A 11 1.56 0.41 10.05
N SER A 12 0.75 1.14 10.80
CA SER A 12 -0.71 1.14 10.65
C SER A 12 -1.12 1.77 9.32
N ILE A 13 -2.23 1.30 8.77
CA ILE A 13 -2.75 1.82 7.52
C ILE A 13 -3.21 3.28 7.65
N GLU A 14 -3.68 3.67 8.82
CA GLU A 14 -4.11 5.03 9.12
C GLU A 14 -2.92 6.00 9.08
N GLU A 15 -1.83 5.66 9.78
CA GLU A 15 -0.57 6.41 9.75
C GLU A 15 -0.03 6.53 8.33
N LEU A 16 -0.07 5.45 7.56
CA LEU A 16 0.36 5.46 6.17
C LEU A 16 -0.45 6.45 5.33
N VAL A 17 -1.78 6.45 5.45
CA VAL A 17 -2.64 7.36 4.66
C VAL A 17 -2.41 8.82 5.03
N THR A 18 -2.15 9.12 6.30
CA THR A 18 -1.83 10.48 6.77
C THR A 18 -0.49 10.98 6.23
N ASN A 19 0.49 10.08 6.06
CA ASN A 19 1.85 10.45 5.66
C ASN A 19 2.13 10.29 4.15
N ILE A 20 1.19 9.74 3.37
CA ILE A 20 1.35 9.68 1.92
C ILE A 20 0.98 11.03 1.32
N GLU A 21 1.94 11.64 0.63
CA GLU A 21 1.71 12.81 -0.20
C GLU A 21 1.46 12.38 -1.64
N VAL A 22 0.26 12.70 -2.13
CA VAL A 22 -0.12 12.50 -3.53
C VAL A 22 0.15 13.79 -4.30
N PRO A 23 0.86 13.74 -5.44
CA PRO A 23 1.15 14.94 -6.23
C PRO A 23 -0.12 15.65 -6.71
N SER A 24 -0.04 16.98 -6.82
CA SER A 24 -1.16 17.83 -7.25
C SER A 24 -1.66 17.44 -8.64
N GLY A 25 -2.99 17.30 -8.81
CA GLY A 25 -3.62 16.88 -10.06
C GLY A 25 -4.04 15.41 -10.12
N TYR A 26 -3.78 14.64 -9.06
CA TYR A 26 -4.27 13.26 -8.90
C TYR A 26 -5.34 13.18 -7.79
N GLY A 27 -6.18 12.15 -7.87
CA GLY A 27 -7.20 11.92 -6.84
C GLY A 27 -6.57 11.53 -5.50
N GLY A 28 -7.10 12.06 -4.40
CA GLY A 28 -6.68 11.71 -3.04
C GLY A 28 -7.00 10.25 -2.69
N ILE A 29 -6.43 9.76 -1.58
CA ILE A 29 -6.65 8.40 -1.11
C ILE A 29 -8.02 8.30 -0.43
N ILE A 30 -8.87 7.39 -0.91
CA ILE A 30 -10.17 7.04 -0.30
C ILE A 30 -10.01 5.94 0.73
N LYS A 31 -9.19 4.94 0.38
CA LYS A 31 -9.11 3.69 1.12
C LYS A 31 -7.73 3.12 0.98
N ALA A 32 -7.23 2.54 2.06
CA ALA A 32 -6.00 1.77 2.04
C ALA A 32 -6.26 0.40 2.66
N ARG A 33 -5.59 -0.63 2.15
CA ARG A 33 -5.74 -2.01 2.61
C ARG A 33 -4.40 -2.73 2.51
N ARG A 34 -3.89 -3.22 3.63
CA ARG A 34 -2.69 -4.07 3.63
C ARG A 34 -3.03 -5.44 3.03
N LEU A 35 -2.17 -5.91 2.14
CA LEU A 35 -2.23 -7.28 1.65
C LEU A 35 -1.63 -8.22 2.70
N SER A 36 -2.17 -9.42 2.79
CA SER A 36 -1.59 -10.52 3.55
C SER A 36 -1.12 -11.59 2.58
N ARG A 37 0.00 -12.23 2.90
CA ARG A 37 0.49 -13.39 2.16
C ARG A 37 0.31 -14.64 2.99
N LYS A 38 0.06 -15.74 2.30
CA LYS A 38 -0.01 -17.08 2.89
C LYS A 38 1.42 -17.50 3.24
N SER A 39 1.66 -17.89 4.48
CA SER A 39 2.90 -18.50 4.93
C SER A 39 2.58 -19.81 5.61
N ILE A 40 3.43 -20.81 5.39
CA ILE A 40 3.35 -22.08 6.11
C ILE A 40 4.30 -21.93 7.29
N ASN A 41 3.78 -22.05 8.51
CA ASN A 41 4.62 -22.06 9.71
C ASN A 41 5.26 -23.44 9.90
N ASP A 42 6.29 -23.54 10.75
CA ASP A 42 6.97 -24.81 11.09
C ASP A 42 6.03 -25.94 11.53
N GLN A 43 4.84 -25.61 12.04
CA GLN A 43 3.80 -26.58 12.41
C GLN A 43 2.90 -27.04 11.24
N ASN A 44 3.30 -26.76 9.99
CA ASN A 44 2.57 -27.07 8.76
C ASN A 44 1.14 -26.46 8.70
N SER A 45 0.92 -25.36 9.42
CA SER A 45 -0.34 -24.62 9.42
C SER A 45 -0.25 -23.39 8.51
N LEU A 46 -1.34 -23.13 7.78
CA LEU A 46 -1.49 -21.97 6.90
C LEU A 46 -1.79 -20.73 7.75
N VAL A 47 -0.84 -19.80 7.82
CA VAL A 47 -0.99 -18.52 8.53
C VAL A 47 -0.93 -17.36 7.54
N TRP A 48 -1.82 -16.40 7.71
CA TRP A 48 -1.82 -15.17 6.94
C TRP A 48 -0.97 -14.12 7.64
N ILE A 49 0.20 -13.83 7.07
CA ILE A 49 1.09 -12.78 7.60
C ILE A 49 0.91 -11.49 6.80
N PRO A 50 0.95 -10.32 7.46
CA PRO A 50 0.91 -9.05 6.76
C PRO A 50 2.08 -8.95 5.77
N ALA A 51 1.80 -8.54 4.55
CA ALA A 51 2.81 -8.29 3.54
C ALA A 51 3.25 -6.82 3.56
N GLN A 52 4.42 -6.56 2.99
CA GLN A 52 4.94 -5.20 2.79
C GLN A 52 4.25 -4.45 1.63
N SER A 53 3.12 -4.97 1.16
CA SER A 53 2.36 -4.41 0.05
C SER A 53 1.02 -3.89 0.55
N VAL A 54 0.68 -2.66 0.17
CA VAL A 54 -0.58 -2.02 0.52
C VAL A 54 -1.30 -1.59 -0.76
N VAL A 55 -2.59 -1.89 -0.83
CA VAL A 55 -3.48 -1.41 -1.88
C VAL A 55 -4.04 -0.06 -1.46
N LEU A 56 -3.87 0.94 -2.32
CA LEU A 56 -4.47 2.26 -2.20
C LEU A 56 -5.56 2.43 -3.26
N THR A 57 -6.69 2.96 -2.83
CA THR A 57 -7.80 3.38 -3.69
C THR A 57 -7.79 4.89 -3.75
N PHE A 58 -7.72 5.45 -4.97
CA PHE A 58 -7.67 6.88 -5.21
C PHE A 58 -9.00 7.40 -5.80
N THR A 59 -9.37 8.66 -5.55
CA THR A 59 -10.58 9.33 -6.10
C THR A 59 -10.49 9.75 -7.57
N GLY A 60 -9.46 9.34 -8.31
CA GLY A 60 -9.22 9.76 -9.69
C GLY A 60 -9.20 8.60 -10.69
N GLN A 61 -9.47 8.90 -11.97
CA GLN A 61 -9.31 7.95 -13.09
C GLN A 61 -7.83 7.72 -13.47
N LYS A 62 -6.93 8.64 -13.10
CA LYS A 62 -5.49 8.52 -13.38
C LYS A 62 -4.76 7.95 -12.17
N LEU A 63 -3.96 6.91 -12.40
CA LEU A 63 -3.04 6.39 -11.41
C LEU A 63 -1.94 7.44 -11.17
N PRO A 64 -1.68 7.85 -9.92
CA PRO A 64 -0.56 8.73 -9.64
C PRO A 64 0.77 8.08 -10.00
N PRO A 65 1.79 8.87 -10.35
CA PRO A 65 3.20 8.45 -10.36
C PRO A 65 3.62 7.98 -8.94
N PRO A 66 4.87 7.52 -8.72
CA PRO A 66 5.30 7.05 -7.41
C PRO A 66 4.91 8.02 -6.30
N VAL A 67 4.22 7.51 -5.29
CA VAL A 67 3.79 8.32 -4.15
C VAL A 67 4.94 8.41 -3.15
N TYR A 68 5.08 9.57 -2.52
CA TYR A 68 6.12 9.77 -1.52
C TYR A 68 5.57 9.48 -0.14
N CYS A 69 6.31 8.69 0.64
CA CYS A 69 6.00 8.38 2.02
C CYS A 69 7.31 8.34 2.81
N TYR A 70 7.43 9.16 3.86
CA TYR A 70 8.63 9.24 4.72
C TYR A 70 9.97 9.30 3.94
N PHE A 71 10.10 10.23 2.99
CA PHE A 71 11.30 10.40 2.15
C PHE A 71 11.64 9.22 1.24
N THR A 72 10.77 8.21 1.15
CA THR A 72 10.88 7.08 0.23
C THR A 72 9.88 7.24 -0.91
N SER A 73 10.33 6.92 -2.13
CA SER A 73 9.46 6.88 -3.31
C SER A 73 8.86 5.49 -3.43
N LEU A 74 7.56 5.37 -3.21
CA LEU A 74 6.86 4.09 -3.28
C LEU A 74 6.26 3.92 -4.68
N PRO A 75 6.73 2.95 -5.48
CA PRO A 75 6.23 2.72 -6.82
C PRO A 75 4.76 2.28 -6.76
N VAL A 76 3.90 2.98 -7.50
CA VAL A 76 2.50 2.62 -7.65
C VAL A 76 2.36 1.76 -8.90
N CYS A 77 2.16 0.45 -8.72
CA CYS A 77 1.78 -0.42 -9.84
C CYS A 77 0.26 -0.43 -10.01
N GLY A 78 -0.22 -0.33 -11.26
CA GLY A 78 -1.62 -0.54 -11.58
C GLY A 78 -2.03 -1.97 -11.22
N GLY A 79 -3.03 -2.12 -10.36
CA GLY A 79 -3.67 -3.41 -10.15
C GLY A 79 -4.52 -3.72 -11.38
N VAL A 80 -4.10 -4.73 -12.15
CA VAL A 80 -4.87 -5.31 -13.27
C VAL A 80 -6.15 -5.98 -12.76
#